data_AF-A0A7K1ETU5-F1
#
_entry.id   AF-A0A7K1ETU5-F1
#
_cell.length_a   1.000
_cell.length_b   1.000
_cell.length_c   1.000
_cell.angle_alpha   90.00
_cell.angle_beta   90.00
_cell.angle_gamma   90.00
#
_symmetry.space_group_name_H-M   'P 1'
#
loop_
_entity.id
_entity.type
_entity.pdbx_description
1 polymer ?
#
loop_
_entity_poly.entity_id
_entity_poly.type
_entity_poly.pdbx_seq_one_letter_code
_entity_poly.pdbx_strand_id
1 'polypeptide(L)'
;SAAIPAVDSRRYAMAQLAGRRIVKMVEEGLTLSKILNKKAFENAIKIVGAIGGSTNAVVHLLAISRRIGVDLELKEFDTLTKDLPVLANLMPSGKYLMEDFYYAGGIPAIMQELGDLIHRDHITVTGKTVAENIAGVKNWNREVITSVAEPFQKPGGATAVLFGSLAPNGAVIKVSAASPHLLKHRGKALVYSAIEDYVEDADRDDFIVDENDILVIQNAGPKGYPGFPEVANASMPKSLLAKGITDMIRISDARMSGTAFGTVVLHVSPEAAVGGPLAFVETGDEIEMDVANRRLDLLVAPEVLEERKKKWSPPTSPEPRGWVKLYFDHVNQSHHGADLDFLVGSSGNWVGRHSH
;
A
#
# COMPACT_ATOMS: atom_id res chain seq x y z
N SER A 1 9.85 19.29 -2.25
CA SER A 1 8.50 19.47 -2.85
C SER A 1 7.42 18.67 -2.14
N ALA A 2 7.69 17.50 -1.53
CA ALA A 2 6.64 16.66 -0.94
C ALA A 2 5.90 17.30 0.25
N ALA A 3 6.62 17.87 1.22
CA ALA A 3 6.03 18.25 2.51
C ALA A 3 5.56 19.72 2.63
N ILE A 4 5.93 20.61 1.70
CA ILE A 4 5.61 22.05 1.81
C ILE A 4 4.07 22.23 1.89
N PRO A 5 3.50 22.83 2.95
CA PRO A 5 2.06 23.09 3.01
C PRO A 5 1.56 23.84 1.77
N ALA A 6 0.34 23.53 1.31
CA ALA A 6 -0.17 24.10 0.07
C ALA A 6 -0.24 25.63 0.08
N VAL A 7 -0.56 26.20 1.26
CA VAL A 7 -0.71 27.64 1.48
C VAL A 7 0.61 28.36 1.79
N ASP A 8 1.73 27.64 1.87
CA ASP A 8 3.04 28.23 2.14
C ASP A 8 3.59 28.93 0.89
N SER A 9 4.14 30.14 1.03
CA SER A 9 4.71 30.91 -0.08
C SER A 9 5.81 30.14 -0.85
N ARG A 10 6.54 29.26 -0.17
CA ARG A 10 7.59 28.43 -0.75
C ARG A 10 7.05 27.37 -1.72
N ARG A 11 5.75 27.03 -1.64
CA ARG A 11 5.10 26.16 -2.63
C ARG A 11 5.09 26.82 -4.01
N TYR A 12 4.77 28.10 -4.08
CA TYR A 12 4.79 28.88 -5.33
C TYR A 12 6.22 29.09 -5.85
N ALA A 13 7.17 29.40 -4.96
CA ALA A 13 8.57 29.50 -5.32
C ALA A 13 9.10 28.17 -5.92
N MET A 14 8.76 27.03 -5.31
CA MET A 14 9.10 25.71 -5.82
C MET A 14 8.46 25.43 -7.19
N ALA A 15 7.21 25.85 -7.41
CA ALA A 15 6.54 25.72 -8.71
C ALA A 15 7.26 26.52 -9.80
N GLN A 16 7.67 27.76 -9.51
CA GLN A 16 8.44 28.59 -10.44
C GLN A 16 9.81 27.97 -10.77
N LEU A 17 10.50 27.42 -9.75
CA LEU A 17 11.76 26.71 -9.95
C LEU A 17 11.59 25.44 -10.79
N ALA A 18 10.51 24.69 -10.59
CA ALA A 18 10.19 23.52 -11.41
C ALA A 18 9.94 23.91 -12.88
N GLY A 19 9.22 25.02 -13.12
CA GLY A 19 9.01 25.58 -14.45
C GLY A 19 10.32 25.98 -15.15
N ARG A 20 11.26 26.58 -14.42
CA ARG A 20 12.61 26.84 -14.97
C ARG A 20 13.39 25.55 -15.21
N ARG A 21 13.23 24.54 -14.36
CA ARG A 21 13.99 23.30 -14.44
C ARG A 21 13.57 22.43 -15.62
N ILE A 22 12.27 22.34 -15.91
CA ILE A 22 11.79 21.48 -17.00
C ILE A 22 12.33 21.90 -18.37
N VAL A 23 12.52 23.21 -18.63
CA VAL A 23 13.14 23.72 -19.86
C VAL A 23 14.55 23.12 -20.05
N LYS A 24 15.37 23.17 -18.99
CA LYS A 24 16.72 22.59 -19.01
C LYS A 24 16.71 21.08 -19.18
N MET A 25 15.74 20.38 -18.57
CA MET A 25 15.61 18.93 -18.72
C MET A 25 15.34 18.52 -20.17
N VAL A 26 14.58 19.34 -20.93
CA VAL A 26 14.35 19.12 -22.36
C VAL A 26 15.67 19.29 -23.14
N GLU A 27 16.43 20.35 -22.86
CA GLU A 27 17.74 20.60 -23.49
C GLU A 27 18.77 19.49 -23.19
N GLU A 28 18.77 18.97 -21.97
CA GLU A 28 19.65 17.87 -21.52
C GLU A 28 19.18 16.48 -22.01
N GLY A 29 17.98 16.39 -22.58
CA GLY A 29 17.34 15.11 -22.87
C GLY A 29 17.18 14.23 -21.61
N LEU A 30 16.92 14.84 -20.44
CA LEU A 30 16.77 14.15 -19.17
C LEU A 30 15.36 13.54 -19.05
N THR A 31 15.20 12.32 -19.54
CA THR A 31 13.93 11.58 -19.56
C THR A 31 13.63 10.90 -18.22
N LEU A 32 12.36 10.54 -18.01
CA LEU A 32 11.95 9.75 -16.84
C LEU A 32 12.73 8.43 -16.71
N SER A 33 13.01 7.74 -17.81
CA SER A 33 13.76 6.47 -17.81
C SER A 33 15.21 6.59 -17.34
N LYS A 34 15.80 7.79 -17.42
CA LYS A 34 17.13 8.07 -16.86
C LYS A 34 17.10 8.27 -15.34
N ILE A 35 15.93 8.57 -14.76
CA ILE A 35 15.74 8.87 -13.34
C ILE A 35 15.11 7.68 -12.61
N LEU A 36 14.02 7.13 -13.16
CA LEU A 36 13.25 6.03 -12.60
C LEU A 36 13.90 4.67 -12.96
N ASN A 37 15.07 4.41 -12.39
CA ASN A 37 15.75 3.12 -12.45
C ASN A 37 15.51 2.30 -11.17
N LYS A 38 16.04 1.07 -11.13
CA LYS A 38 15.88 0.16 -9.98
C LYS A 38 16.26 0.81 -8.64
N LYS A 39 17.39 1.53 -8.57
CA LYS A 39 17.84 2.24 -7.36
C LYS A 39 16.81 3.28 -6.89
N ALA A 40 16.17 4.00 -7.82
CA ALA A 40 15.15 4.97 -7.49
C ALA A 40 13.89 4.32 -6.89
N PHE A 41 13.45 3.17 -7.42
CA PHE A 41 12.35 2.40 -6.85
C PHE A 41 12.69 1.83 -5.48
N GLU A 42 13.88 1.24 -5.31
CA GLU A 42 14.33 0.74 -4.01
C GLU A 42 14.39 1.86 -2.95
N ASN A 43 14.89 3.04 -3.34
CA ASN A 43 14.85 4.21 -2.46
C ASN A 43 13.42 4.65 -2.14
N ALA A 44 12.53 4.68 -3.13
CA ALA A 44 11.13 5.05 -2.89
C ALA A 44 10.48 4.11 -1.88
N ILE A 45 10.69 2.80 -2.01
CA ILE A 45 10.18 1.78 -1.08
C ILE A 45 10.71 2.01 0.33
N LYS A 46 12.03 2.21 0.46
CA LYS A 46 12.64 2.48 1.77
C LYS A 46 12.15 3.79 2.36
N ILE A 47 12.07 4.87 1.59
CA ILE A 47 11.60 6.16 2.09
C ILE A 47 10.13 6.06 2.52
N VAL A 48 9.27 5.38 1.76
CA VAL A 48 7.87 5.12 2.15
C VAL A 48 7.81 4.31 3.45
N GLY A 49 8.62 3.26 3.59
CA GLY A 49 8.72 2.48 4.83
C GLY A 49 9.17 3.34 6.02
N ALA A 50 10.21 4.14 5.85
CA ALA A 50 10.77 5.00 6.89
C ALA A 50 9.82 6.12 7.36
N ILE A 51 8.82 6.48 6.56
CA ILE A 51 7.79 7.44 6.97
C ILE A 51 6.48 6.79 7.41
N GLY A 52 6.39 5.45 7.47
CA GLY A 52 5.14 4.75 7.77
C GLY A 52 4.06 5.01 6.71
N GLY A 53 4.48 5.14 5.45
CA GLY A 53 3.62 5.62 4.36
C GLY A 53 2.48 4.66 3.99
N SER A 54 1.58 5.16 3.14
CA SER A 54 0.39 4.42 2.70
C SER A 54 0.76 3.11 1.97
N THR A 55 -0.03 2.07 2.20
CA THR A 55 0.05 0.79 1.47
C THR A 55 -0.30 0.95 0.00
N ASN A 56 -1.09 1.96 -0.39
CA ASN A 56 -1.36 2.28 -1.79
C ASN A 56 -0.09 2.59 -2.59
N ALA A 57 0.99 3.04 -1.93
CA ALA A 57 2.27 3.24 -2.58
C ALA A 57 2.82 1.94 -3.19
N VAL A 58 2.50 0.77 -2.62
CA VAL A 58 2.88 -0.53 -3.17
C VAL A 58 2.28 -0.72 -4.56
N VAL A 59 0.96 -0.55 -4.68
CA VAL A 59 0.22 -0.69 -5.94
C VAL A 59 0.74 0.32 -6.98
N HIS A 60 0.92 1.58 -6.58
CA HIS A 60 1.37 2.63 -7.50
C HIS A 60 2.81 2.42 -7.98
N LEU A 61 3.74 2.02 -7.10
CA LEU A 61 5.12 1.78 -7.49
C LEU A 61 5.24 0.56 -8.41
N LEU A 62 4.47 -0.51 -8.18
CA LEU A 62 4.37 -1.66 -9.09
C LEU A 62 3.81 -1.28 -10.47
N ALA A 63 2.80 -0.41 -10.53
CA ALA A 63 2.26 0.07 -11.79
C ALA A 63 3.30 0.92 -12.55
N ILE A 64 3.91 1.89 -11.87
CA ILE A 64 4.90 2.81 -12.49
C ILE A 64 6.14 2.03 -12.95
N SER A 65 6.62 1.05 -12.18
CA SER A 65 7.78 0.23 -12.57
C SER A 65 7.53 -0.52 -13.87
N ARG A 66 6.34 -1.10 -14.04
CA ARG A 66 5.91 -1.78 -15.26
C ARG A 66 5.80 -0.85 -16.46
N ARG A 67 5.40 0.41 -16.28
CA ARG A 67 5.38 1.39 -17.38
C ARG A 67 6.76 1.78 -17.86
N ILE A 68 7.71 1.90 -16.93
CA ILE A 68 9.09 2.28 -17.25
C ILE A 68 9.98 1.08 -17.60
N GLY A 69 9.47 -0.15 -17.46
CA GLY A 69 10.20 -1.38 -17.76
C GLY A 69 11.24 -1.75 -16.69
N VAL A 70 11.05 -1.31 -15.45
CA VAL A 70 11.88 -1.74 -14.31
C VAL A 70 11.21 -2.95 -13.66
N ASP A 71 11.99 -4.03 -13.54
CA ASP A 71 11.55 -5.22 -12.82
C ASP A 71 11.40 -4.88 -11.32
N LEU A 72 10.20 -5.09 -10.81
CA LEU A 72 9.84 -4.86 -9.41
C LEU A 72 8.72 -5.80 -9.03
N GLU A 73 8.98 -6.65 -8.04
CA GLU A 73 8.02 -7.62 -7.51
C GLU A 73 7.51 -7.21 -6.12
N LEU A 74 6.30 -7.67 -5.78
CA LEU A 74 5.71 -7.40 -4.47
C LEU A 74 6.62 -7.85 -3.31
N LYS A 75 7.31 -9.00 -3.44
CA LYS A 75 8.24 -9.53 -2.44
C LYS A 75 9.39 -8.58 -2.10
N GLU A 76 9.79 -7.73 -3.04
CA GLU A 76 10.88 -6.79 -2.82
C GLU A 76 10.50 -5.68 -1.84
N PHE A 77 9.21 -5.34 -1.74
CA PHE A 77 8.75 -4.40 -0.72
C PHE A 77 9.10 -4.90 0.67
N ASP A 78 8.78 -6.17 0.97
CA ASP A 78 9.13 -6.76 2.26
C ASP A 78 10.64 -6.90 2.46
N THR A 79 11.36 -7.34 1.43
CA THR A 79 12.81 -7.53 1.52
C THR A 79 13.54 -6.21 1.84
N LEU A 80 13.06 -5.09 1.28
CA LEU A 80 13.68 -3.78 1.46
C LEU A 80 13.24 -3.06 2.74
N THR A 81 12.09 -3.43 3.32
CA THR A 81 11.54 -2.78 4.52
C THR A 81 11.69 -3.59 5.81
N LYS A 82 11.97 -4.90 5.73
CA LYS A 82 12.04 -5.81 6.89
C LYS A 82 12.93 -5.27 8.00
N ASP A 83 14.12 -4.82 7.67
CA ASP A 83 15.11 -4.33 8.65
C ASP A 83 15.10 -2.79 8.76
N LEU A 84 14.11 -2.13 8.16
CA LEU A 84 14.02 -0.68 8.11
C LEU A 84 13.19 -0.13 9.28
N PRO A 85 13.72 0.84 10.05
CA PRO A 85 12.94 1.52 11.07
C PRO A 85 11.96 2.53 10.47
N VAL A 86 10.90 2.85 11.23
CA VAL A 86 10.06 4.03 10.94
C VAL A 86 10.62 5.21 11.73
N LEU A 87 10.90 6.31 11.03
CA LEU A 87 11.52 7.51 11.56
C LEU A 87 10.54 8.68 11.73
N ALA A 88 9.48 8.73 10.92
CA ALA A 88 8.50 9.81 11.00
C ALA A 88 7.44 9.50 12.08
N ASN A 89 7.31 10.38 13.06
CA ASN A 89 6.28 10.31 14.09
C ASN A 89 5.02 11.06 13.63
N LEU A 90 4.34 10.52 12.61
CA LEU A 90 3.19 11.17 11.97
C LEU A 90 1.93 10.31 12.09
N MET A 91 0.78 10.97 12.25
CA MET A 91 -0.51 10.29 12.12
C MET A 91 -0.62 9.59 10.75
N PRO A 92 -1.21 8.38 10.68
CA PRO A 92 -1.97 7.71 11.75
C PRO A 92 -1.14 6.85 12.71
N SER A 93 0.14 6.63 12.43
CA SER A 93 1.00 5.76 13.25
C SER A 93 1.55 6.46 14.49
N GLY A 94 1.70 7.79 14.43
CA GLY A 94 2.29 8.64 15.46
C GLY A 94 1.43 9.86 15.81
N LYS A 95 2.08 10.93 16.28
CA LYS A 95 1.44 12.08 16.94
C LYS A 95 1.30 13.33 16.06
N TYR A 96 2.30 13.64 15.24
CA TYR A 96 2.40 14.92 14.55
C TYR A 96 1.71 14.91 13.17
N LEU A 97 1.63 16.09 12.53
CA LEU A 97 1.04 16.25 11.20
C LEU A 97 2.07 16.72 10.16
N MET A 98 1.64 16.81 8.90
CA MET A 98 2.51 17.13 7.76
C MET A 98 3.19 18.50 7.85
N GLU A 99 2.58 19.47 8.55
CA GLU A 99 3.19 20.79 8.78
C GLU A 99 4.42 20.69 9.69
N ASP A 100 4.30 19.97 10.82
CA ASP A 100 5.43 19.67 11.71
C ASP A 100 6.53 18.94 10.95
N PHE A 101 6.16 17.94 10.14
CA PHE A 101 7.11 17.18 9.32
C PHE A 101 7.88 18.07 8.36
N TYR A 102 7.20 19.02 7.70
CA TYR A 102 7.86 19.97 6.83
C TYR A 102 8.85 20.86 7.58
N TYR A 103 8.43 21.44 8.71
CA TYR A 103 9.28 22.31 9.52
C TYR A 103 10.48 21.57 10.13
N ALA A 104 10.32 20.28 10.45
CA ALA A 104 11.41 19.41 10.89
C ALA A 104 12.48 19.17 9.79
N GLY A 105 12.15 19.43 8.52
CA GLY A 105 13.05 19.23 7.37
C GLY A 105 12.50 18.28 6.29
N GLY A 106 11.38 17.62 6.56
CA GLY A 106 10.63 16.77 5.64
C GLY A 106 11.42 15.59 5.07
N ILE A 107 11.04 15.17 3.86
CA ILE A 107 11.67 14.03 3.17
C ILE A 107 13.20 14.15 3.05
N PRO A 108 13.80 15.31 2.71
CA PRO A 108 15.26 15.42 2.68
C PRO A 108 15.93 15.12 4.03
N ALA A 109 15.30 15.44 5.16
CA ALA A 109 15.82 15.09 6.48
C ALA A 109 15.71 13.59 6.74
N ILE A 110 14.60 12.93 6.39
CA ILE A 110 14.48 11.46 6.42
C ILE A 110 15.59 10.80 5.58
N MET A 111 15.82 11.28 4.37
CA MET A 111 16.85 10.74 3.47
C MET A 111 18.27 10.91 4.04
N GLN A 112 18.53 12.01 4.77
CA GLN A 112 19.80 12.19 5.46
C GLN A 112 19.97 11.22 6.62
N GLU A 113 18.92 11.01 7.43
CA GLU A 113 18.97 10.06 8.55
C GLU A 113 19.13 8.62 8.08
N LEU A 114 18.52 8.25 6.95
CA LEU A 114 18.69 6.92 6.35
C LEU A 114 20.12 6.66 5.86
N GLY A 115 20.88 7.70 5.49
CA GLY A 115 22.28 7.58 5.10
C GLY A 115 22.52 6.48 4.06
N ASP A 116 23.38 5.53 4.39
CA ASP A 116 23.79 4.44 3.49
C ASP A 116 22.73 3.35 3.30
N LEU A 117 21.59 3.44 4.00
CA LEU A 117 20.45 2.56 3.74
C LEU A 117 19.79 2.84 2.38
N ILE A 118 20.03 4.01 1.78
CA ILE A 118 19.50 4.39 0.46
C ILE A 118 20.63 4.60 -0.55
N HIS A 119 20.31 4.44 -1.84
CA HIS A 119 21.22 4.73 -2.95
C HIS A 119 21.37 6.24 -3.15
N ARG A 120 22.53 6.80 -2.83
CA ARG A 120 22.74 8.27 -2.86
C ARG A 120 23.39 8.79 -4.14
N ASP A 121 23.89 7.90 -4.98
CA ASP A 121 24.71 8.20 -6.16
C ASP A 121 23.90 8.40 -7.45
N HIS A 122 22.62 8.04 -7.47
CA HIS A 122 21.80 8.14 -8.68
C HIS A 122 21.26 9.55 -8.90
N ILE A 123 21.11 9.92 -10.17
CA ILE A 123 20.66 11.24 -10.63
C ILE A 123 19.16 11.45 -10.37
N THR A 124 18.78 12.72 -10.21
CA THR A 124 17.39 13.16 -10.02
C THR A 124 16.98 14.17 -11.10
N VAL A 125 15.72 14.62 -11.07
CA VAL A 125 15.23 15.70 -11.95
C VAL A 125 16.04 16.99 -11.88
N THR A 126 16.81 17.25 -10.81
CA THR A 126 17.63 18.47 -10.69
C THR A 126 18.91 18.42 -11.53
N GLY A 127 19.22 17.26 -12.14
CA GLY A 127 20.51 17.01 -12.80
C GLY A 127 21.62 16.62 -11.80
N LYS A 128 21.34 16.64 -10.50
CA LYS A 128 22.25 16.25 -9.43
C LYS A 128 21.87 14.89 -8.85
N THR A 129 22.84 14.26 -8.21
CA THR A 129 22.64 13.04 -7.43
C THR A 129 21.77 13.29 -6.21
N VAL A 130 21.22 12.21 -5.64
CA VAL A 130 20.51 12.27 -4.36
C VAL A 130 21.39 12.89 -3.26
N ALA A 131 22.66 12.48 -3.15
CA ALA A 131 23.62 12.99 -2.17
C ALA A 131 23.75 14.52 -2.23
N GLU A 132 23.97 15.06 -3.43
CA GLU A 132 24.13 16.49 -3.65
C GLU A 132 22.86 17.29 -3.33
N ASN A 133 21.68 16.73 -3.61
CA ASN A 133 20.42 17.42 -3.34
C ASN A 133 20.10 17.53 -1.84
N ILE A 134 20.54 16.55 -1.05
CA ILE A 134 20.29 16.54 0.41
C ILE A 134 21.46 17.08 1.22
N ALA A 135 22.59 17.42 0.57
CA ALA A 135 23.77 17.94 1.23
C ALA A 135 23.42 19.18 2.09
N GLY A 136 23.85 19.15 3.35
CA GLY A 136 23.62 20.24 4.31
C GLY A 136 22.19 20.36 4.86
N VAL A 137 21.24 19.51 4.44
CA VAL A 137 19.92 19.44 5.06
C VAL A 137 20.07 19.06 6.54
N LYS A 138 19.33 19.77 7.39
CA LYS A 138 19.27 19.55 8.84
C LYS A 138 17.90 19.02 9.24
N ASN A 139 17.90 18.17 10.26
CA ASN A 139 16.71 17.84 11.01
C ASN A 139 16.55 18.88 12.14
N TRP A 140 15.45 19.63 12.11
CA TRP A 140 15.17 20.71 13.06
C TRP A 140 14.29 20.28 14.23
N ASN A 141 13.67 19.10 14.17
CA ASN A 141 12.84 18.59 15.25
C ASN A 141 12.90 17.06 15.34
N ARG A 142 13.66 16.57 16.33
CA ARG A 142 13.90 15.14 16.59
C ARG A 142 12.68 14.38 17.12
N GLU A 143 11.67 15.08 17.63
CA GLU A 143 10.41 14.45 18.06
C GLU A 143 9.53 14.05 16.88
N VAL A 144 9.67 14.77 15.76
CA VAL A 144 8.89 14.56 14.52
C VAL A 144 9.62 13.63 13.56
N ILE A 145 10.93 13.83 13.41
CA ILE A 145 11.82 12.99 12.60
C ILE A 145 12.88 12.42 13.52
N THR A 146 12.76 11.15 13.89
CA THR A 146 13.71 10.49 14.76
C THR A 146 14.97 10.05 14.01
N SER A 147 15.99 9.57 14.73
CA SER A 147 17.20 9.00 14.09
C SER A 147 17.04 7.50 13.82
N VAL A 148 17.92 6.93 13.00
CA VAL A 148 17.99 5.46 12.83
C VAL A 148 18.41 4.75 14.13
N ALA A 149 19.23 5.40 14.97
CA ALA A 149 19.68 4.82 16.24
C ALA A 149 18.59 4.81 17.32
N GLU A 150 17.73 5.82 17.31
CA GLU A 150 16.58 5.98 18.22
C GLU A 150 15.31 6.19 17.38
N PRO A 151 14.81 5.15 16.69
CA PRO A 151 13.72 5.32 15.75
C PRO A 151 12.36 5.40 16.45
N PHE A 152 11.39 6.08 15.82
CA PHE A 152 10.00 6.11 16.26
C PHE A 152 9.42 4.70 16.39
N GLN A 153 9.70 3.83 15.40
CA GLN A 153 9.47 2.39 15.53
C GLN A 153 10.68 1.60 15.05
N LYS A 154 10.98 0.53 15.77
CA LYS A 154 12.09 -0.38 15.46
C LYS A 154 11.92 -1.05 14.08
N PRO A 155 13.01 -1.59 13.52
CA PRO A 155 12.95 -2.46 12.35
C PRO A 155 11.80 -3.48 12.41
N GLY A 156 11.12 -3.67 11.29
CA GLY A 156 9.92 -4.50 11.18
C GLY A 156 8.60 -3.76 11.42
N GLY A 157 8.64 -2.48 11.81
CA GLY A 157 7.45 -1.64 11.98
C GLY A 157 6.88 -1.04 10.69
N ALA A 158 7.58 -1.13 9.56
CA ALA A 158 7.09 -0.59 8.28
C ALA A 158 5.98 -1.46 7.65
N THR A 159 5.75 -1.31 6.35
CA THR A 159 4.88 -2.22 5.60
C THR A 159 5.53 -3.60 5.48
N ALA A 160 4.75 -4.67 5.68
CA ALA A 160 5.15 -6.05 5.46
C ALA A 160 4.28 -6.71 4.37
N VAL A 161 4.83 -7.72 3.70
CA VAL A 161 4.10 -8.56 2.74
C VAL A 161 3.94 -9.96 3.32
N LEU A 162 2.70 -10.43 3.41
CA LEU A 162 2.35 -11.76 3.90
C LEU A 162 2.06 -12.69 2.72
N PHE A 163 2.48 -13.94 2.83
CA PHE A 163 2.21 -15.01 1.88
C PHE A 163 1.63 -16.22 2.59
N GLY A 164 0.93 -17.09 1.88
CA GLY A 164 0.42 -18.34 2.42
C GLY A 164 -0.75 -18.85 1.61
N SER A 165 -1.45 -19.87 2.13
CA SER A 165 -2.56 -20.50 1.41
C SER A 165 -3.71 -19.52 1.10
N LEU A 166 -3.88 -18.48 1.92
CA LEU A 166 -4.92 -17.46 1.70
C LEU A 166 -4.50 -16.37 0.71
N ALA A 167 -3.20 -16.06 0.61
CA ALA A 167 -2.65 -15.01 -0.25
C ALA A 167 -1.42 -15.51 -1.02
N PRO A 168 -1.60 -16.39 -2.02
CA PRO A 168 -0.48 -17.02 -2.72
C PRO A 168 0.35 -16.02 -3.54
N ASN A 169 -0.27 -14.93 -4.03
CA ASN A 169 0.44 -13.84 -4.71
C ASN A 169 0.76 -12.66 -3.79
N GLY A 170 0.55 -12.85 -2.48
CA GLY A 170 0.86 -11.88 -1.43
C GLY A 170 -0.32 -11.00 -1.01
N ALA A 171 -0.22 -10.48 0.21
CA ALA A 171 -1.08 -9.47 0.81
C ALA A 171 -0.22 -8.48 1.61
N VAL A 172 -0.74 -7.29 1.87
CA VAL A 172 0.02 -6.19 2.48
C VAL A 172 -0.57 -5.81 3.84
N ILE A 173 0.28 -5.58 4.85
CA ILE A 173 -0.13 -5.03 6.15
C ILE A 173 0.79 -3.86 6.53
N LYS A 174 0.19 -2.78 7.06
CA LYS A 174 0.94 -1.64 7.61
C LYS A 174 1.20 -1.89 9.11
N VAL A 175 2.36 -2.48 9.44
CA VAL A 175 2.67 -2.87 10.83
C VAL A 175 2.68 -1.65 11.76
N SER A 176 3.10 -0.48 11.25
CA SER A 176 3.24 0.72 12.07
C SER A 176 1.95 1.25 12.69
N ALA A 177 0.79 0.86 12.14
CA ALA A 177 -0.51 1.26 12.66
C ALA A 177 -1.32 0.07 13.19
N ALA A 178 -0.71 -1.12 13.27
CA ALA A 178 -1.34 -2.34 13.76
C ALA A 178 -1.14 -2.51 15.28
N SER A 179 -2.05 -3.22 15.93
CA SER A 179 -1.94 -3.54 17.34
C SER A 179 -0.92 -4.67 17.57
N PRO A 180 0.14 -4.47 18.40
CA PRO A 180 1.20 -5.47 18.55
C PRO A 180 0.73 -6.87 18.97
N HIS A 181 -0.32 -6.95 19.78
CA HIS A 181 -0.88 -8.22 20.27
C HIS A 181 -1.64 -9.00 19.19
N LEU A 182 -2.03 -8.37 18.07
CA LEU A 182 -2.74 -9.01 16.95
C LEU A 182 -1.79 -9.40 15.80
N LEU A 183 -0.50 -9.08 15.87
CA LEU A 183 0.48 -9.40 14.80
C LEU A 183 0.74 -10.91 14.65
N LYS A 184 0.34 -11.69 15.64
CA LYS A 184 0.29 -13.15 15.58
C LYS A 184 -1.02 -13.61 16.20
N HIS A 185 -1.93 -14.13 15.38
CA HIS A 185 -3.27 -14.46 15.80
C HIS A 185 -3.82 -15.64 15.01
N ARG A 186 -4.67 -16.42 15.65
CA ARG A 186 -5.48 -17.47 15.03
C ARG A 186 -6.92 -17.28 15.48
N GLY A 187 -7.83 -17.17 14.52
CA GLY A 187 -9.22 -16.85 14.78
C GLY A 187 -10.16 -17.44 13.74
N LYS A 188 -11.45 -17.39 14.03
CA LYS A 188 -12.49 -17.82 13.09
C LYS A 188 -12.81 -16.69 12.12
N ALA A 189 -13.02 -17.03 10.85
CA ALA A 189 -13.44 -16.08 9.84
C ALA A 189 -14.90 -15.66 10.09
N LEU A 190 -15.15 -14.36 10.03
CA LEU A 190 -16.46 -13.75 9.90
C LEU A 190 -16.53 -13.15 8.49
N VAL A 191 -17.22 -13.82 7.57
CA VAL A 191 -17.12 -13.54 6.13
C VAL A 191 -18.32 -12.73 5.64
N TYR A 192 -18.02 -11.68 4.89
CA TYR A 192 -18.99 -10.88 4.14
C TYR A 192 -18.57 -10.75 2.67
N SER A 193 -19.52 -10.94 1.76
CA SER A 193 -19.30 -10.81 0.32
C SER A 193 -19.38 -9.37 -0.19
N ALA A 194 -20.02 -8.49 0.59
CA ALA A 194 -20.16 -7.07 0.34
C ALA A 194 -19.92 -6.30 1.65
N ILE A 195 -19.28 -5.13 1.56
CA ILE A 195 -18.98 -4.32 2.75
C ILE A 195 -20.25 -3.74 3.37
N GLU A 196 -21.25 -3.45 2.55
CA GLU A 196 -22.52 -2.88 2.98
C GLU A 196 -23.23 -3.79 3.99
N ASP A 197 -23.28 -5.10 3.71
CA ASP A 197 -23.85 -6.12 4.61
C ASP A 197 -23.13 -6.14 5.96
N TYR A 198 -21.79 -6.02 5.95
CA TYR A 198 -21.00 -5.93 7.19
C TYR A 198 -21.31 -4.67 7.98
N VAL A 199 -21.40 -3.52 7.30
CA VAL A 199 -21.63 -2.23 7.97
C VAL A 199 -23.00 -2.23 8.66
N GLU A 200 -24.03 -2.77 8.00
CA GLU A 200 -25.36 -2.89 8.61
C GLU A 200 -25.33 -3.73 9.89
N ASP A 201 -24.63 -4.88 9.88
CA ASP A 201 -24.51 -5.72 11.07
C ASP A 201 -23.63 -5.10 12.16
N ALA A 202 -22.48 -4.52 11.80
CA ALA A 202 -21.54 -3.91 12.73
C ALA A 202 -22.16 -2.72 13.49
N ASP A 203 -23.16 -2.06 12.91
CA ASP A 203 -23.89 -0.95 13.52
C ASP A 203 -24.97 -1.36 14.52
N ARG A 204 -25.27 -2.65 14.66
CA ARG A 204 -26.26 -3.16 15.61
C ARG A 204 -25.66 -3.42 16.98
N ASP A 205 -26.38 -3.04 18.04
CA ASP A 205 -25.95 -3.28 19.43
C ASP A 205 -25.99 -4.77 19.81
N ASP A 206 -26.86 -5.56 19.16
CA ASP A 206 -27.05 -6.99 19.40
C ASP A 206 -26.18 -7.88 18.51
N PHE A 207 -25.28 -7.30 17.71
CA PHE A 207 -24.41 -8.06 16.83
C PHE A 207 -23.40 -8.92 17.63
N ILE A 208 -23.51 -10.23 17.45
CA ILE A 208 -22.68 -11.22 18.12
C ILE A 208 -21.41 -11.43 17.31
N VAL A 209 -20.31 -10.90 17.83
CA VAL A 209 -18.97 -11.05 17.28
C VAL A 209 -17.98 -11.17 18.44
N ASP A 210 -17.02 -12.07 18.30
CA ASP A 210 -15.93 -12.24 19.25
C ASP A 210 -14.74 -11.35 18.85
N GLU A 211 -13.99 -10.86 19.84
CA GLU A 211 -12.79 -10.04 19.60
C GLU A 211 -11.65 -10.81 18.92
N ASN A 212 -11.70 -12.14 19.00
CA ASN A 212 -10.76 -13.03 18.33
C ASN A 212 -11.23 -13.45 16.92
N ASP A 213 -12.44 -13.08 16.51
CA ASP A 213 -12.88 -13.31 15.13
C ASP A 213 -12.07 -12.44 14.15
N ILE A 214 -11.91 -12.95 12.93
CA ILE A 214 -11.22 -12.29 11.84
C ILE A 214 -12.25 -11.89 10.81
N LEU A 215 -12.48 -10.58 10.66
CA LEU A 215 -13.36 -10.08 9.61
C LEU A 215 -12.72 -10.33 8.24
N VAL A 216 -13.47 -10.96 7.33
CA VAL A 216 -13.07 -11.19 5.95
C VAL A 216 -14.08 -10.54 5.03
N ILE A 217 -13.64 -9.58 4.22
CA ILE A 217 -14.46 -8.95 3.18
C ILE A 217 -13.96 -9.42 1.82
N GLN A 218 -14.83 -10.08 1.08
CA GLN A 218 -14.58 -10.56 -0.28
C GLN A 218 -15.07 -9.54 -1.30
N ASN A 219 -14.70 -9.74 -2.57
CA ASN A 219 -15.19 -9.00 -3.73
C ASN A 219 -14.98 -7.48 -3.62
N ALA A 220 -13.95 -7.04 -2.91
CA ALA A 220 -13.57 -5.64 -2.77
C ALA A 220 -12.28 -5.31 -3.54
N GLY A 221 -11.82 -6.23 -4.39
CA GLY A 221 -10.65 -6.06 -5.26
C GLY A 221 -10.90 -5.23 -6.52
N PRO A 222 -9.90 -5.17 -7.42
CA PRO A 222 -10.02 -4.47 -8.70
C PRO A 222 -11.27 -4.86 -9.49
N LYS A 223 -11.48 -6.15 -9.80
CA LYS A 223 -12.66 -6.60 -10.55
C LYS A 223 -13.90 -6.75 -9.68
N GLY A 224 -13.73 -7.16 -8.42
CA GLY A 224 -14.84 -7.50 -7.53
C GLY A 224 -15.75 -6.33 -7.21
N TYR A 225 -15.17 -5.18 -6.85
CA TYR A 225 -15.99 -4.09 -6.30
C TYR A 225 -16.89 -3.40 -7.34
N PRO A 226 -16.42 -3.00 -8.55
CA PRO A 226 -15.06 -2.85 -9.11
C PRO A 226 -14.39 -1.50 -8.80
N GLY A 227 -13.09 -1.38 -9.13
CA GLY A 227 -12.31 -0.13 -9.02
C GLY A 227 -11.35 -0.07 -7.83
N PHE A 228 -11.24 -1.18 -7.07
CA PHE A 228 -10.31 -1.35 -5.96
C PHE A 228 -10.48 -0.25 -4.90
N PRO A 229 -11.60 -0.18 -4.16
CA PRO A 229 -11.91 0.90 -3.20
C PRO A 229 -11.10 0.84 -1.89
N GLU A 230 -11.23 1.88 -1.07
CA GLU A 230 -10.64 1.97 0.27
C GLU A 230 -11.60 1.53 1.38
N VAL A 231 -12.07 0.28 1.34
CA VAL A 231 -13.07 -0.26 2.29
C VAL A 231 -12.50 -1.30 3.26
N ALA A 232 -11.22 -1.66 3.14
CA ALA A 232 -10.63 -2.70 3.98
C ALA A 232 -10.52 -2.30 5.46
N ASN A 233 -10.38 -1.00 5.75
CA ASN A 233 -10.41 -0.46 7.11
C ASN A 233 -11.86 -0.31 7.61
N ALA A 234 -12.66 -1.36 7.44
CA ALA A 234 -14.05 -1.40 7.86
C ALA A 234 -14.17 -1.04 9.35
N SER A 235 -15.24 -0.31 9.69
CA SER A 235 -15.50 0.19 11.05
C SER A 235 -15.58 -0.98 12.03
N MET A 236 -15.10 -0.77 13.27
CA MET A 236 -15.27 -1.77 14.33
C MET A 236 -16.76 -1.94 14.68
N PRO A 237 -17.19 -3.17 15.02
CA PRO A 237 -18.54 -3.40 15.53
C PRO A 237 -18.84 -2.59 16.80
N LYS A 238 -20.03 -1.98 16.89
CA LYS A 238 -20.44 -1.21 18.07
C LYS A 238 -20.41 -2.04 19.35
N SER A 239 -20.80 -3.31 19.27
CA SER A 239 -20.79 -4.25 20.39
C SER A 239 -19.39 -4.52 20.97
N LEU A 240 -18.33 -4.46 20.13
CA LEU A 240 -16.93 -4.55 20.57
C LEU A 240 -16.41 -3.22 21.12
N LEU A 241 -16.73 -2.11 20.45
CA LEU A 241 -16.38 -0.77 20.93
C LEU A 241 -16.96 -0.47 22.32
N ALA A 242 -18.19 -0.90 22.59
CA ALA A 242 -18.85 -0.77 23.90
C ALA A 242 -18.11 -1.53 25.01
N LYS A 243 -17.30 -2.55 24.66
CA LYS A 243 -16.42 -3.29 25.58
C LYS A 243 -15.02 -2.68 25.69
N GLY A 244 -14.75 -1.58 24.98
CA GLY A 244 -13.45 -0.92 24.94
C GLY A 244 -12.45 -1.55 23.95
N ILE A 245 -12.92 -2.43 23.07
CA ILE A 245 -12.08 -3.10 22.07
C ILE A 245 -12.09 -2.26 20.80
N THR A 246 -10.92 -1.73 20.44
CA THR A 246 -10.79 -0.73 19.36
C THR A 246 -10.11 -1.26 18.10
N ASP A 247 -9.69 -2.53 18.10
CA ASP A 247 -9.06 -3.17 16.95
C ASP A 247 -9.42 -4.66 16.89
N MET A 248 -9.53 -5.16 15.65
CA MET A 248 -9.66 -6.57 15.32
C MET A 248 -9.01 -6.79 13.95
N ILE A 249 -8.63 -8.03 13.67
CA ILE A 249 -8.02 -8.37 12.39
C ILE A 249 -9.08 -8.29 11.28
N ARG A 250 -8.74 -7.57 10.22
CA ARG A 250 -9.56 -7.41 9.03
C ARG A 250 -8.75 -7.80 7.81
N ILE A 251 -9.29 -8.67 6.96
CA ILE A 251 -8.64 -9.19 5.76
C ILE A 251 -9.55 -8.90 4.57
N SER A 252 -8.99 -8.31 3.51
CA SER A 252 -9.72 -8.15 2.25
C SER A 252 -8.80 -8.07 1.04
N ASP A 253 -9.40 -8.29 -0.12
CA ASP A 253 -8.81 -7.96 -1.42
C ASP A 253 -8.91 -6.46 -1.76
N ALA A 254 -9.33 -5.60 -0.82
CA ALA A 254 -9.49 -4.15 -0.99
C ALA A 254 -8.23 -3.33 -0.65
N ARG A 255 -8.35 -2.00 -0.75
CA ARG A 255 -7.38 -1.03 -0.24
C ARG A 255 -7.87 -0.40 1.07
N MET A 256 -7.03 0.42 1.66
CA MET A 256 -7.41 1.32 2.76
C MET A 256 -6.80 2.69 2.54
N SER A 257 -7.36 3.69 3.21
CA SER A 257 -6.78 5.02 3.21
C SER A 257 -5.41 5.05 3.89
N GLY A 258 -4.51 5.91 3.41
CA GLY A 258 -3.21 6.13 4.06
C GLY A 258 -3.32 6.59 5.52
N THR A 259 -4.43 7.25 5.86
CA THR A 259 -4.76 7.77 7.19
C THR A 259 -5.44 6.75 8.11
N ALA A 260 -5.66 5.52 7.66
CA ALA A 260 -6.28 4.47 8.46
C ALA A 260 -5.28 3.85 9.48
N PHE A 261 -5.84 3.33 10.57
CA PHE A 261 -5.15 2.55 11.60
C PHE A 261 -5.82 1.19 11.81
N GLY A 262 -5.15 0.31 12.55
CA GLY A 262 -5.64 -1.02 12.92
C GLY A 262 -4.91 -2.15 12.22
N THR A 263 -5.18 -3.37 12.68
CA THR A 263 -4.54 -4.59 12.18
C THR A 263 -5.25 -5.09 10.93
N VAL A 264 -4.96 -4.46 9.79
CA VAL A 264 -5.64 -4.69 8.51
C VAL A 264 -4.71 -5.30 7.46
N VAL A 265 -5.10 -6.45 6.91
CA VAL A 265 -4.47 -7.11 5.77
C VAL A 265 -5.22 -6.74 4.49
N LEU A 266 -4.47 -6.28 3.50
CA LEU A 266 -4.96 -5.57 2.33
C LEU A 266 -4.46 -6.25 1.06
N HIS A 267 -5.11 -5.93 -0.05
CA HIS A 267 -4.62 -6.28 -1.38
C HIS A 267 -4.42 -7.79 -1.57
N VAL A 268 -5.14 -8.61 -0.79
CA VAL A 268 -5.05 -10.07 -0.87
C VAL A 268 -5.18 -10.49 -2.33
N SER A 269 -4.19 -11.24 -2.79
CA SER A 269 -4.04 -11.57 -4.19
C SER A 269 -3.81 -13.07 -4.40
N PRO A 270 -4.48 -13.69 -5.40
CA PRO A 270 -5.52 -13.12 -6.26
C PRO A 270 -6.78 -12.69 -5.50
N GLU A 271 -7.50 -11.70 -6.02
CA GLU A 271 -8.78 -11.24 -5.44
C GLU A 271 -9.86 -12.33 -5.53
N ALA A 272 -10.94 -12.19 -4.75
CA ALA A 272 -12.02 -13.15 -4.72
C ALA A 272 -12.73 -13.28 -6.08
N ALA A 273 -12.95 -12.14 -6.76
CA ALA A 273 -13.66 -12.09 -8.04
C ALA A 273 -12.95 -12.81 -9.21
N VAL A 274 -11.67 -13.17 -9.07
CA VAL A 274 -10.95 -13.99 -10.06
C VAL A 274 -10.69 -15.41 -9.59
N GLY A 275 -11.34 -15.84 -8.50
CA GLY A 275 -11.24 -17.19 -7.97
C GLY A 275 -9.98 -17.40 -7.12
N GLY A 276 -9.45 -16.34 -6.51
CA GLY A 276 -8.39 -16.47 -5.50
C GLY A 276 -8.90 -17.18 -4.23
N PRO A 277 -8.00 -17.71 -3.37
CA PRO A 277 -8.38 -18.46 -2.18
C PRO A 277 -9.34 -17.71 -1.24
N LEU A 278 -9.24 -16.37 -1.21
CA LEU A 278 -10.15 -15.51 -0.45
C LEU A 278 -11.64 -15.75 -0.81
N ALA A 279 -11.96 -16.09 -2.07
CA ALA A 279 -13.32 -16.37 -2.53
C ALA A 279 -13.96 -17.61 -1.88
N PHE A 280 -13.13 -18.49 -1.32
CA PHE A 280 -13.56 -19.78 -0.78
C PHE A 280 -13.53 -19.83 0.75
N VAL A 281 -13.26 -18.70 1.41
CA VAL A 281 -13.39 -18.60 2.86
C VAL A 281 -14.88 -18.58 3.22
N GLU A 282 -15.26 -19.39 4.21
CA GLU A 282 -16.61 -19.41 4.78
C GLU A 282 -16.56 -19.04 6.27
N THR A 283 -17.64 -18.46 6.78
CA THR A 283 -17.73 -18.08 8.20
C THR A 283 -17.53 -19.32 9.08
N GLY A 284 -16.63 -19.20 10.07
CA GLY A 284 -16.23 -20.27 10.98
C GLY A 284 -14.94 -20.99 10.60
N ASP A 285 -14.43 -20.83 9.37
CA ASP A 285 -13.10 -21.34 8.99
C ASP A 285 -12.01 -20.71 9.86
N GLU A 286 -10.95 -21.45 10.18
CA GLU A 286 -9.82 -20.89 10.91
C GLU A 286 -8.79 -20.24 9.98
N ILE A 287 -8.34 -19.03 10.34
CA ILE A 287 -7.26 -18.32 9.67
C ILE A 287 -6.13 -18.09 10.68
N GLU A 288 -4.89 -18.33 10.25
CA GLU A 288 -3.67 -18.03 11.02
C GLU A 288 -2.88 -16.91 10.31
N MET A 289 -2.59 -15.85 11.07
CA MET A 289 -1.70 -14.78 10.65
C MET A 289 -0.47 -14.73 11.57
N ASP A 290 0.71 -14.70 10.97
CA ASP A 290 1.97 -14.50 11.69
C ASP A 290 2.84 -13.52 10.88
N VAL A 291 2.78 -12.25 11.26
CA VAL A 291 3.50 -11.17 10.59
C VAL A 291 5.01 -11.34 10.70
N ALA A 292 5.51 -11.83 11.85
CA ALA A 292 6.95 -12.04 12.03
C ALA A 292 7.51 -13.07 11.03
N ASN A 293 6.72 -14.11 10.74
CA ASN A 293 7.06 -15.16 9.79
C ASN A 293 6.53 -14.93 8.35
N ARG A 294 5.89 -13.78 8.09
CA ARG A 294 5.28 -13.44 6.79
C ARG A 294 4.23 -14.43 6.31
N ARG A 295 3.46 -15.01 7.25
CA ARG A 295 2.46 -16.04 6.97
C ARG A 295 1.03 -15.52 7.07
N LEU A 296 0.20 -15.93 6.11
CA LEU A 296 -1.24 -15.75 6.09
C LEU A 296 -1.91 -16.99 5.48
N ASP A 297 -2.41 -17.86 6.35
CA ASP A 297 -2.88 -19.19 5.97
C ASP A 297 -4.36 -19.40 6.34
N LEU A 298 -5.11 -19.93 5.39
CA LEU A 298 -6.44 -20.51 5.60
C LEU A 298 -6.26 -21.97 6.02
N LEU A 299 -6.70 -22.32 7.23
CA LEU A 299 -6.53 -23.64 7.83
C LEU A 299 -7.68 -24.59 7.43
N VAL A 300 -7.90 -24.70 6.12
CA VAL A 300 -8.91 -25.56 5.52
C VAL A 300 -8.21 -26.62 4.66
N ALA A 301 -8.68 -27.86 4.74
CA ALA A 301 -8.10 -28.95 3.96
C ALA A 301 -8.22 -28.67 2.45
N PRO A 302 -7.19 -28.95 1.63
CA PRO A 302 -7.22 -28.68 0.20
C PRO A 302 -8.43 -29.27 -0.53
N GLU A 303 -8.90 -30.45 -0.10
CA GLU A 303 -10.05 -31.14 -0.70
C GLU A 303 -11.35 -30.34 -0.51
N VAL A 304 -11.51 -29.67 0.63
CA VAL A 304 -12.68 -28.80 0.91
C VAL A 304 -12.63 -27.57 0.02
N LEU A 305 -11.46 -26.96 -0.17
CA LEU A 305 -11.29 -25.81 -1.06
C LEU A 305 -11.59 -26.16 -2.52
N GLU A 306 -11.15 -27.33 -2.99
CA GLU A 306 -11.48 -27.81 -4.34
C GLU A 306 -12.99 -28.06 -4.51
N GLU A 307 -13.68 -28.59 -3.50
CA GLU A 307 -15.15 -28.73 -3.52
C GLU A 307 -15.87 -27.37 -3.56
N ARG A 308 -15.39 -26.37 -2.81
CA ARG A 308 -15.92 -24.99 -2.87
C ARG A 308 -15.69 -24.37 -4.25
N LYS A 309 -14.49 -24.55 -4.81
CA LYS A 309 -14.11 -24.05 -6.13
C LYS A 309 -14.97 -24.63 -7.27
N LYS A 310 -15.36 -25.91 -7.19
CA LYS A 310 -16.29 -26.53 -8.16
C LYS A 310 -17.68 -25.87 -8.18
N LYS A 311 -18.10 -25.27 -7.07
CA LYS A 311 -19.40 -24.59 -6.93
C LYS A 311 -19.32 -23.10 -7.26
N TRP A 312 -18.12 -22.56 -7.42
CA TRP A 312 -17.89 -21.14 -7.67
C TRP A 312 -18.05 -20.82 -9.16
N SER A 313 -18.74 -19.72 -9.44
CA SER A 313 -18.85 -19.13 -10.77
C SER A 313 -18.21 -17.74 -10.76
N PRO A 314 -17.38 -17.40 -11.75
CA PRO A 314 -16.81 -16.05 -11.85
C PRO A 314 -17.92 -15.00 -12.02
N PRO A 315 -17.81 -13.84 -11.36
CA PRO A 315 -18.74 -12.75 -11.57
C PRO A 315 -18.64 -12.22 -13.00
N THR A 316 -19.72 -11.61 -13.48
CA THR A 316 -19.75 -10.84 -14.71
C THR A 316 -19.59 -9.36 -14.42
N SER A 317 -19.09 -8.58 -15.38
CA SER A 317 -19.05 -7.12 -15.27
C SER A 317 -20.43 -6.56 -14.88
N PRO A 318 -20.53 -5.68 -13.87
CA PRO A 318 -21.80 -5.07 -13.47
C PRO A 318 -22.46 -4.29 -14.61
N GLU A 319 -21.64 -3.73 -15.50
CA GLU A 319 -22.09 -2.99 -16.68
C GLU A 319 -21.69 -3.74 -17.97
N PRO A 320 -22.60 -3.93 -18.94
CA PRO A 320 -22.30 -4.69 -20.15
C PRO A 320 -21.44 -3.91 -21.17
N ARG A 321 -21.22 -2.60 -20.97
CA ARG A 321 -20.48 -1.71 -21.87
C ARG A 321 -19.83 -0.53 -21.13
N GLY A 322 -19.02 0.25 -21.84
CA GLY A 322 -18.42 1.49 -21.31
C GLY A 322 -17.17 1.25 -20.47
N TRP A 323 -16.77 2.25 -19.68
CA TRP A 323 -15.55 2.20 -18.88
C TRP A 323 -15.50 1.04 -17.89
N VAL A 324 -16.60 0.77 -17.19
CA VAL A 324 -16.67 -0.32 -16.20
C VAL A 324 -16.40 -1.66 -16.86
N LYS A 325 -16.99 -1.93 -18.04
CA LYS A 325 -16.72 -3.16 -18.80
C LYS A 325 -15.25 -3.26 -19.23
N LEU A 326 -14.70 -2.18 -19.80
CA LEU A 326 -13.29 -2.14 -20.21
C LEU A 326 -12.35 -2.41 -19.03
N TYR A 327 -12.60 -1.75 -17.90
CA TYR A 327 -11.81 -1.93 -16.68
C TYR A 327 -11.93 -3.37 -16.15
N PHE A 328 -13.15 -3.88 -16.01
CA PHE A 328 -13.39 -5.25 -15.55
C PHE A 328 -12.67 -6.30 -16.42
N ASP A 329 -12.67 -6.11 -17.74
CA ASP A 329 -12.02 -7.04 -18.67
C ASP A 329 -10.48 -6.99 -18.54
N HIS A 330 -9.92 -5.78 -18.47
CA HIS A 330 -8.49 -5.54 -18.69
C HIS A 330 -7.67 -5.24 -17.44
N VAL A 331 -8.29 -4.98 -16.29
CA VAL A 331 -7.53 -4.68 -15.08
C VAL A 331 -6.78 -5.91 -14.58
N ASN A 332 -5.50 -5.72 -14.28
CA ASN A 332 -4.65 -6.70 -13.65
C ASN A 332 -4.85 -6.72 -12.13
N GLN A 333 -4.25 -7.71 -11.47
CA GLN A 333 -4.34 -7.88 -10.03
C GLN A 333 -3.45 -6.88 -9.25
N SER A 334 -3.71 -6.73 -7.95
CA SER A 334 -3.02 -5.78 -7.06
C SER A 334 -1.49 -5.95 -7.03
N HIS A 335 -1.01 -7.20 -7.01
CA HIS A 335 0.42 -7.55 -7.08
C HIS A 335 1.10 -7.21 -8.42
N HIS A 336 0.33 -6.73 -9.40
CA HIS A 336 0.81 -6.16 -10.67
C HIS A 336 0.52 -4.66 -10.80
N GLY A 337 0.08 -4.01 -9.71
CA GLY A 337 -0.21 -2.58 -9.67
C GLY A 337 -1.61 -2.18 -10.14
N ALA A 338 -2.50 -3.15 -10.42
CA ALA A 338 -3.86 -2.91 -10.89
C ALA A 338 -3.96 -1.97 -12.11
N ASP A 339 -2.95 -2.02 -13.00
CA ASP A 339 -2.99 -1.34 -14.31
C ASP A 339 -3.83 -2.16 -15.31
N LEU A 340 -4.15 -1.58 -16.46
CA LEU A 340 -4.76 -2.31 -17.57
C LEU A 340 -3.68 -3.08 -18.34
N ASP A 341 -3.94 -4.34 -18.64
CA ASP A 341 -3.00 -5.25 -19.29
C ASP A 341 -2.39 -4.68 -20.59
N PHE A 342 -3.21 -4.09 -21.45
CA PHE A 342 -2.80 -3.51 -22.73
C PHE A 342 -2.08 -2.16 -22.62
N LEU A 343 -2.01 -1.57 -21.42
CA LEU A 343 -1.30 -0.32 -21.17
C LEU A 343 0.10 -0.53 -20.59
N VAL A 344 0.47 -1.76 -20.21
CA VAL A 344 1.78 -2.08 -19.64
C VAL A 344 2.91 -1.75 -20.63
N GLY A 345 4.01 -1.20 -20.11
CA GLY A 345 5.16 -0.76 -20.88
C GLY A 345 5.06 0.70 -21.34
N SER A 346 5.85 1.02 -22.38
CA SER A 346 6.02 2.37 -22.92
C SER A 346 5.71 2.40 -24.41
N SER A 347 4.88 3.36 -24.83
CA SER A 347 4.55 3.61 -26.24
C SER A 347 5.53 4.57 -26.93
N GLY A 348 6.54 5.06 -26.20
CA GLY A 348 7.48 6.06 -26.70
C GLY A 348 6.85 7.43 -26.98
N ASN A 349 7.57 8.27 -27.73
CA ASN A 349 7.17 9.63 -28.11
C ASN A 349 7.07 9.79 -29.64
N TRP A 350 6.65 8.73 -30.33
CA TRP A 350 6.59 8.71 -31.79
C TRP A 350 5.67 9.82 -32.34
N VAL A 351 6.17 10.54 -33.34
CA VAL A 351 5.38 11.56 -34.05
C VAL A 351 4.50 10.86 -35.08
N GLY A 352 3.20 11.06 -34.94
CA GLY A 352 2.17 10.49 -35.79
C GLY A 352 2.29 10.83 -37.27
N ARG A 353 1.44 10.18 -38.08
CA ARG A 353 1.26 10.59 -39.48
C ARG A 353 0.82 12.05 -39.54
N HIS A 354 1.27 12.75 -40.58
CA HIS A 354 0.82 14.10 -40.87
C HIS A 354 -0.71 14.11 -41.04
N SER A 355 -1.38 15.11 -40.46
CA SER A 355 -2.86 15.19 -40.45
C SER A 355 -3.46 15.79 -41.73
N HIS A 356 -2.64 16.38 -42.61
CA HIS A 356 -3.07 16.96 -43.91
C HIS A 356 -1.91 17.17 -44.88
#